data_AF-A0A377BX69-F1
#
_entry.id   AF-A0A377BX69-F1
#
_cell.length_a   1.000
_cell.length_b   1.000
_cell.length_c   1.000
_cell.angle_alpha   90.00
_cell.angle_beta   90.00
_cell.angle_gamma   90.00
#
_symmetry.space_group_name_H-M   'P 1'
#
loop_
_entity.id
_entity.type
_entity.pdbx_description
1 polymer ?
#
loop_
_entity_poly.entity_id
_entity_poly.type
_entity_poly.pdbx_seq_one_letter_code
_entity_poly.pdbx_strand_id
1 'polypeptide(L)'
;MRNFLDYELDKIDLLIDKQVRLIELLKEKRQAVISDVVRRGLNHRVKLKVSGNEWLGEVPEHWGVSQIGWLCKVGNGSTPNRDNQSYWLSGDYPWLNSSKVNDDIVTNAEQFVTSKALLECSLPLVKKGSVIIAITGEGKTRGTSALLMMDATINQHIAYMTPLSKNKILPEYLHLWLQK
;
A
#
# COMPACT_ATOMS: atom_id res chain seq x y z
N MET A 1 31.26 41.02 13.91
CA MET A 1 31.26 39.60 14.36
C MET A 1 29.96 38.95 13.89
N ARG A 2 29.83 38.70 12.57
CA ARG A 2 28.67 38.02 11.93
C ARG A 2 29.10 37.08 10.78
N ASN A 3 30.21 37.36 10.10
CA ASN A 3 30.63 36.64 8.88
C ASN A 3 30.93 35.14 9.02
N PHE A 4 31.39 34.66 10.17
CA PHE A 4 31.71 33.23 10.34
C PHE A 4 30.44 32.39 10.51
N LEU A 5 29.46 32.92 11.25
CA LEU A 5 28.20 32.22 11.50
C LEU A 5 27.36 32.16 10.22
N ASP A 6 27.31 33.26 9.46
CA ASP A 6 26.57 33.31 8.19
C ASP A 6 27.18 32.34 7.15
N TYR A 7 28.51 32.22 7.08
CA TYR A 7 29.19 31.28 6.18
C TYR A 7 28.91 29.80 6.53
N GLU A 8 28.95 29.44 7.81
CA GLU A 8 28.64 28.06 8.22
C GLU A 8 27.14 27.74 8.04
N LEU A 9 26.24 28.74 8.20
CA LEU A 9 24.82 28.59 7.89
C LEU A 9 24.60 28.32 6.39
N ASP A 10 25.18 29.13 5.50
CA ASP A 10 25.07 28.94 4.03
C ASP A 10 25.57 27.56 3.60
N LYS A 11 26.63 27.07 4.25
CA LYS A 11 27.20 25.75 3.98
C LYS A 11 26.28 24.62 4.44
N ILE A 12 25.62 24.77 5.58
CA ILE A 12 24.63 23.82 6.09
C ILE A 12 23.43 23.78 5.14
N ASP A 13 22.92 24.94 4.73
CA ASP A 13 21.77 25.03 3.82
C ASP A 13 22.08 24.39 2.46
N LEU A 14 23.27 24.63 1.91
CA LEU A 14 23.72 23.96 0.68
C LEU A 14 23.78 22.43 0.82
N LEU A 15 24.18 21.92 1.99
CA LEU A 15 24.21 20.47 2.25
C LEU A 15 22.80 19.90 2.41
N ILE A 16 21.89 20.62 3.06
CA ILE A 16 20.47 20.25 3.17
C ILE A 16 19.86 20.14 1.77
N ASP A 17 20.05 21.16 0.93
CA ASP A 17 19.53 21.17 -0.45
C ASP A 17 20.05 19.99 -1.28
N LYS A 18 21.35 19.68 -1.17
CA LYS A 18 21.93 18.51 -1.85
C LYS A 18 21.34 17.19 -1.36
N GLN A 19 21.10 17.06 -0.06
CA GLN A 19 20.48 15.85 0.50
C GLN A 19 19.02 15.71 0.06
N VAL A 20 18.24 16.79 0.11
CA VAL A 20 16.85 16.82 -0.36
C VAL A 20 16.77 16.39 -1.82
N ARG A 21 17.62 16.97 -2.69
CA ARG A 21 17.67 16.61 -4.11
C ARG A 21 18.09 15.15 -4.35
N LEU A 22 19.02 14.63 -3.56
CA LEU A 22 19.41 13.22 -3.64
C LEU A 22 18.24 12.29 -3.28
N ILE A 23 17.48 12.63 -2.24
CA ILE A 23 16.29 11.86 -1.83
C ILE A 23 15.25 11.83 -2.97
N GLU A 24 15.02 12.95 -3.65
CA GLU A 24 14.11 13.02 -4.79
C GLU A 24 14.57 12.12 -5.95
N LEU A 25 15.84 12.20 -6.32
CA LEU A 25 16.42 11.34 -7.38
C LEU A 25 16.36 9.85 -7.02
N LEU A 26 16.58 9.51 -5.75
CA LEU A 26 16.47 8.13 -5.28
C LEU A 26 15.03 7.62 -5.33
N LYS A 27 14.03 8.46 -5.02
CA LYS A 27 12.61 8.12 -5.15
C LYS A 27 12.23 7.88 -6.61
N GLU A 28 12.67 8.75 -7.52
CA GLU A 28 12.43 8.59 -8.96
C GLU A 28 13.08 7.30 -9.49
N LYS A 29 14.34 7.06 -9.14
CA LYS A 29 15.05 5.83 -9.53
C LYS A 29 14.36 4.58 -8.98
N ARG A 30 13.92 4.59 -7.72
CA ARG A 30 13.17 3.47 -7.11
C ARG A 30 11.90 3.19 -7.91
N GLN A 31 11.12 4.23 -8.24
CA GLN A 31 9.89 4.10 -9.00
C GLN A 31 10.12 3.50 -10.40
N ALA A 32 11.15 3.97 -11.10
CA ALA A 32 11.52 3.45 -12.41
C ALA A 32 11.91 1.97 -12.35
N VAL A 33 12.70 1.58 -11.36
CA VAL A 33 13.11 0.18 -11.15
C VAL A 33 11.92 -0.70 -10.83
N ILE A 34 11.02 -0.27 -9.93
CA ILE A 34 9.80 -1.02 -9.61
C ILE A 34 8.97 -1.24 -10.87
N SER A 35 8.68 -0.19 -11.63
CA SER A 35 7.85 -0.24 -12.84
C SER A 35 8.40 -1.21 -13.90
N ASP A 36 9.73 -1.24 -14.12
CA ASP A 36 10.36 -2.16 -15.06
C ASP A 36 10.34 -3.61 -14.54
N VAL A 37 10.73 -3.82 -13.27
CA VAL A 37 10.82 -5.17 -12.67
C VAL A 37 9.45 -5.82 -12.52
N VAL A 38 8.42 -5.08 -12.10
CA VAL A 38 7.07 -5.68 -11.98
C VAL A 38 6.48 -6.03 -13.34
N ARG A 39 6.90 -5.37 -14.43
CA ARG A 39 6.43 -5.68 -15.78
C ARG A 39 7.20 -6.81 -16.45
N ARG A 40 8.52 -6.83 -16.31
CA ARG A 40 9.41 -7.72 -17.08
C ARG A 40 10.09 -8.80 -16.23
N GLY A 41 9.93 -8.74 -14.92
CA GLY A 41 10.67 -9.56 -13.98
C GLY A 41 12.12 -9.10 -13.82
N LEU A 42 12.90 -9.87 -13.04
CA LEU A 42 14.29 -9.54 -12.72
C LEU A 42 15.28 -9.84 -13.87
N ASN A 43 14.86 -10.62 -14.86
CA ASN A 43 15.69 -11.02 -15.99
C ASN A 43 15.39 -10.16 -17.22
N HIS A 44 16.20 -9.14 -17.45
CA HIS A 44 16.10 -8.22 -18.59
C HIS A 44 16.27 -8.87 -19.97
N ARG A 45 16.69 -10.15 -20.05
CA ARG A 45 16.85 -10.89 -21.31
C ARG A 45 15.69 -11.85 -21.60
N VAL A 46 14.64 -11.82 -20.78
CA VAL A 46 13.48 -12.69 -20.97
C VAL A 46 12.75 -12.36 -22.26
N LYS A 47 12.29 -13.38 -22.97
CA LYS A 47 11.39 -13.20 -24.11
C LYS A 47 10.03 -12.69 -23.63
N LEU A 48 9.46 -11.75 -24.38
CA LEU A 48 8.16 -11.18 -24.10
C LEU A 48 7.11 -11.75 -25.05
N LYS A 49 5.87 -11.81 -24.59
CA LYS A 49 4.67 -12.10 -25.39
C LYS A 49 3.63 -11.03 -25.17
N VAL A 50 2.75 -10.84 -26.15
CA VAL A 50 1.54 -10.00 -26.00
C VAL A 50 0.62 -10.67 -24.98
N SER A 51 0.22 -9.93 -23.93
CA SER A 51 -0.60 -10.46 -22.84
C SER A 51 -2.05 -10.75 -23.23
N GLY A 52 -2.51 -10.23 -24.38
CA GLY A 52 -3.90 -10.26 -24.80
C GLY A 52 -4.78 -9.20 -24.11
N ASN A 53 -4.20 -8.36 -23.27
CA ASN A 53 -4.87 -7.24 -22.61
C ASN A 53 -4.17 -5.92 -22.99
N GLU A 54 -4.93 -5.00 -23.58
CA GLU A 54 -4.40 -3.73 -24.10
C GLU A 54 -3.70 -2.90 -23.02
N TRP A 55 -4.21 -2.91 -21.78
CA TRP A 55 -3.67 -2.12 -20.67
C TRP A 55 -2.38 -2.73 -20.09
N LEU A 56 -2.17 -4.04 -20.23
CA LEU A 56 -0.97 -4.73 -19.76
C LEU A 56 0.15 -4.73 -20.81
N GLY A 57 -0.19 -4.75 -22.09
CA GLY A 57 0.77 -4.80 -23.19
C GLY A 57 1.55 -6.12 -23.22
N GLU A 58 2.88 -6.03 -23.21
CA GLU A 58 3.79 -7.19 -23.25
C GLU A 58 4.26 -7.62 -21.87
N VAL A 59 4.28 -8.94 -21.65
CA VAL A 59 4.71 -9.60 -20.40
C VAL A 59 5.68 -10.75 -20.71
N PRO A 60 6.48 -11.22 -19.73
CA PRO A 60 7.35 -12.37 -19.92
C PRO A 60 6.61 -13.60 -20.42
N GLU A 61 7.21 -14.32 -21.36
CA GLU A 61 6.57 -15.45 -22.06
C GLU A 61 6.08 -16.55 -21.10
N HIS A 62 6.81 -16.76 -20.01
CA HIS A 62 6.50 -17.75 -18.97
C HIS A 62 5.44 -17.29 -17.95
N TRP A 63 4.99 -16.03 -18.00
CA TRP A 63 3.97 -15.53 -17.08
C TRP A 63 2.55 -15.89 -17.55
N GLY A 64 1.70 -16.22 -16.59
CA GLY A 64 0.25 -16.29 -16.77
C GLY A 64 -0.39 -14.92 -16.50
N VAL A 65 -1.54 -14.67 -17.15
CA VAL A 65 -2.36 -13.48 -16.89
C VAL A 65 -3.62 -13.95 -16.18
N SER A 66 -3.97 -13.29 -15.07
CA SER A 66 -5.15 -13.63 -14.26
C SER A 66 -5.78 -12.37 -13.70
N GLN A 67 -7.10 -12.41 -13.47
CA GLN A 67 -7.77 -11.35 -12.71
C GLN A 67 -7.48 -11.52 -11.22
N ILE A 68 -7.44 -10.41 -10.49
CA ILE A 68 -7.10 -10.40 -9.06
C ILE A 68 -8.07 -11.24 -8.22
N GLY A 69 -9.36 -11.29 -8.58
CA GLY A 69 -10.36 -12.08 -7.86
C GLY A 69 -10.16 -13.60 -7.91
N TRP A 70 -9.38 -14.10 -8.87
CA TRP A 70 -8.99 -15.52 -8.92
C TRP A 70 -7.79 -15.84 -8.03
N LEU A 71 -6.99 -14.83 -7.67
CA LEU A 71 -5.76 -14.98 -6.89
C LEU A 71 -5.92 -14.54 -5.44
N CYS A 72 -6.85 -13.62 -5.19
CA CYS A 72 -7.05 -12.96 -3.90
C CYS A 72 -8.53 -12.97 -3.52
N LYS A 73 -8.79 -13.11 -2.21
CA LYS A 73 -10.07 -12.65 -1.64
C LYS A 73 -10.05 -11.13 -1.62
N VAL A 74 -11.06 -10.52 -2.21
CA VAL A 74 -11.20 -9.06 -2.31
C VAL A 74 -12.49 -8.63 -1.61
N GLY A 75 -12.43 -7.51 -0.92
CA GLY A 75 -13.60 -6.87 -0.31
C GLY A 75 -13.24 -5.52 0.29
N ASN A 76 -14.19 -4.88 0.94
CA ASN A 76 -14.01 -3.68 1.74
C ASN A 76 -14.58 -3.90 3.16
N GLY A 77 -14.43 -2.91 4.03
CA GLY A 77 -15.06 -2.91 5.35
C GLY A 77 -16.08 -1.79 5.50
N SER A 78 -16.23 -1.31 6.73
CA SER A 78 -17.25 -0.33 7.11
C SER A 78 -16.77 0.57 8.24
N THR A 79 -17.49 1.67 8.48
CA THR A 79 -17.31 2.48 9.69
C THR A 79 -18.51 2.23 10.60
N PRO A 80 -18.31 1.58 11.77
CA PRO A 80 -19.34 1.52 12.80
C PRO A 80 -19.80 2.93 13.18
N ASN A 81 -21.05 3.08 13.62
CA ASN A 81 -21.54 4.38 14.08
C ASN A 81 -20.61 4.94 15.18
N ARG A 82 -20.03 6.13 14.93
CA ARG A 82 -19.08 6.80 15.82
C ARG A 82 -19.71 7.24 17.14
N ASP A 83 -21.00 7.53 17.13
CA ASP A 83 -21.74 7.95 18.32
C ASP A 83 -22.11 6.76 19.24
N ASN A 84 -22.10 5.54 18.70
CA ASN A 84 -22.32 4.34 19.49
C ASN A 84 -21.02 3.88 20.17
N GLN A 85 -20.79 4.40 21.37
CA GLN A 85 -19.60 4.08 22.17
C GLN A 85 -19.40 2.57 22.42
N SER A 86 -20.47 1.75 22.41
CA SER A 86 -20.34 0.30 22.59
C SER A 86 -19.56 -0.41 21.47
N TYR A 87 -19.33 0.26 20.35
CA TYR A 87 -18.49 -0.24 19.26
C TYR A 87 -17.01 0.09 19.42
N TRP A 88 -16.64 1.03 20.30
CA TRP A 88 -15.29 1.61 20.35
C TRP A 88 -14.63 1.50 21.72
N LEU A 89 -15.39 1.67 22.81
CA LEU A 89 -14.86 1.60 24.16
C LEU A 89 -14.36 0.19 24.47
N SER A 90 -13.10 0.09 24.92
CA SER A 90 -12.43 -1.18 25.19
C SER A 90 -12.41 -2.12 23.98
N GLY A 91 -12.20 -1.56 22.78
CA GLY A 91 -12.03 -2.35 21.57
C GLY A 91 -10.72 -3.12 21.55
N ASP A 92 -10.78 -4.39 21.13
CA ASP A 92 -9.61 -5.28 21.01
C ASP A 92 -9.21 -5.52 19.56
N TYR A 93 -10.06 -5.17 18.60
CA TYR A 93 -9.84 -5.46 17.19
C TYR A 93 -9.35 -4.20 16.47
N PRO A 94 -8.15 -4.21 15.89
CA PRO A 94 -7.63 -3.08 15.14
C PRO A 94 -8.60 -2.65 14.03
N TRP A 95 -8.82 -1.35 13.88
CA TRP A 95 -9.66 -0.78 12.83
C TRP A 95 -8.90 0.32 12.10
N LEU A 96 -8.72 0.14 10.79
CA LEU A 96 -7.91 1.04 9.96
C LEU A 96 -8.81 1.96 9.12
N ASN A 97 -8.52 3.24 9.16
CA ASN A 97 -9.08 4.21 8.23
C ASN A 97 -8.18 4.39 7.00
N SER A 98 -8.66 5.11 5.99
CA SER A 98 -7.97 5.29 4.70
C SER A 98 -6.62 5.99 4.78
N SER A 99 -6.26 6.67 5.87
CA SER A 99 -4.92 7.26 6.02
C SER A 99 -3.83 6.19 6.10
N LYS A 100 -4.16 4.98 6.57
CA LYS A 100 -3.20 3.88 6.79
C LYS A 100 -2.55 3.34 5.52
N VAL A 101 -3.16 3.59 4.37
CA VAL A 101 -2.54 3.26 3.07
C VAL A 101 -1.25 4.05 2.82
N ASN A 102 -1.03 5.18 3.51
CA ASN A 102 0.17 6.00 3.33
C ASN A 102 1.39 5.49 4.12
N ASP A 103 1.21 4.49 4.99
CA ASP A 103 2.30 3.96 5.84
C ASP A 103 3.27 3.08 5.05
N ASP A 104 2.97 2.71 3.79
CA ASP A 104 3.64 1.70 2.94
C ASP A 104 3.56 0.27 3.52
N ILE A 105 3.80 0.14 4.83
CA ILE A 105 3.69 -1.07 5.63
C ILE A 105 2.96 -0.74 6.95
N VAL A 106 1.79 -1.33 7.14
CA VAL A 106 0.97 -1.13 8.35
C VAL A 106 1.35 -2.17 9.41
N THR A 107 1.87 -1.70 10.54
CA THR A 107 2.28 -2.54 11.68
C THR A 107 1.49 -2.27 12.96
N ASN A 108 0.70 -1.20 12.99
CA ASN A 108 -0.11 -0.77 14.13
C ASN A 108 -1.43 -0.12 13.66
N ALA A 109 -2.35 0.05 14.60
CA ALA A 109 -3.59 0.81 14.43
C ALA A 109 -3.73 1.83 15.56
N GLU A 110 -4.30 3.01 15.27
CA GLU A 110 -4.63 3.98 16.33
C GLU A 110 -6.03 3.77 16.91
N GLN A 111 -6.90 3.02 16.22
CA GLN A 111 -8.27 2.81 16.62
C GLN A 111 -8.59 1.33 16.67
N PHE A 112 -9.47 0.99 17.61
CA PHE A 112 -9.90 -0.37 17.86
C PHE A 112 -11.42 -0.40 18.01
N VAL A 113 -12.00 -1.51 17.60
CA VAL A 113 -13.44 -1.78 17.69
C VAL A 113 -13.68 -3.00 18.55
N THR A 114 -14.85 -3.08 19.15
CA THR A 114 -15.25 -4.20 20.02
C THR A 114 -15.68 -5.42 19.20
N SER A 115 -15.77 -6.57 19.85
CA SER A 115 -16.38 -7.78 19.28
C SER A 115 -17.82 -7.54 18.83
N LYS A 116 -18.56 -6.68 19.55
CA LYS A 116 -19.91 -6.27 19.17
C LYS A 116 -19.93 -5.58 17.80
N ALA A 117 -19.00 -4.66 17.55
CA ALA A 117 -18.89 -4.00 16.26
C ALA A 117 -18.57 -5.00 15.13
N LEU A 118 -17.70 -5.98 15.37
CA LEU A 118 -17.42 -7.04 14.38
C LEU A 118 -18.67 -7.79 13.94
N LEU A 119 -19.53 -8.13 14.91
CA LEU A 119 -20.76 -8.89 14.68
C LEU A 119 -21.86 -8.04 14.03
N GLU A 120 -21.98 -6.77 14.42
CA GLU A 120 -23.11 -5.91 14.03
C GLU A 120 -22.81 -5.00 12.83
N CYS A 121 -21.54 -4.78 12.46
CA CYS A 121 -21.16 -3.75 11.47
C CYS A 121 -20.45 -4.27 10.21
N SER A 122 -20.61 -5.53 9.77
CA SER A 122 -20.00 -6.03 8.52
C SER A 122 -18.49 -5.71 8.39
N LEU A 123 -17.73 -6.02 9.42
CA LEU A 123 -16.29 -5.77 9.47
C LEU A 123 -15.50 -7.05 9.17
N PRO A 124 -14.85 -7.19 7.99
CA PRO A 124 -14.00 -8.33 7.74
C PRO A 124 -12.74 -8.25 8.59
N LEU A 125 -12.34 -9.38 9.18
CA LEU A 125 -11.01 -9.52 9.78
C LEU A 125 -9.99 -9.84 8.67
N VAL A 126 -9.35 -8.80 8.17
CA VAL A 126 -8.31 -8.87 7.14
C VAL A 126 -7.03 -9.41 7.77
N LYS A 127 -6.46 -10.46 7.18
CA LYS A 127 -5.31 -11.17 7.74
C LYS A 127 -4.00 -10.48 7.39
N LYS A 128 -3.01 -10.60 8.27
CA LYS A 128 -1.61 -10.29 8.00
C LYS A 128 -1.17 -10.91 6.66
N GLY A 129 -0.41 -10.15 5.88
CA GLY A 129 0.01 -10.51 4.52
C GLY A 129 -1.01 -10.15 3.45
N SER A 130 -2.03 -9.35 3.78
CA SER A 130 -2.92 -8.75 2.79
C SER A 130 -2.37 -7.40 2.32
N VAL A 131 -2.79 -6.97 1.14
CA VAL A 131 -2.55 -5.61 0.65
C VAL A 131 -3.84 -4.82 0.78
N ILE A 132 -3.76 -3.60 1.30
CA ILE A 132 -4.89 -2.67 1.36
C ILE A 132 -4.69 -1.54 0.35
N ILE A 133 -5.75 -1.03 -0.24
CA ILE A 133 -5.73 0.06 -1.22
C ILE A 133 -6.88 1.03 -0.97
N ALA A 134 -6.63 2.33 -1.08
CA ALA A 134 -7.68 3.33 -0.98
C ALA A 134 -8.51 3.35 -2.26
N ILE A 135 -9.82 3.16 -2.12
CA ILE A 135 -10.77 3.16 -3.25
C ILE A 135 -11.52 4.48 -3.41
N THR A 136 -11.46 5.35 -2.40
CA THR A 136 -12.08 6.68 -2.40
C THR A 136 -11.13 7.73 -1.84
N GLY A 137 -11.34 8.98 -2.22
CA GLY A 137 -10.51 10.13 -1.85
C GLY A 137 -10.10 10.94 -3.08
N GLU A 138 -9.88 12.24 -2.91
CA GLU A 138 -9.38 13.12 -3.96
C GLU A 138 -7.85 13.25 -3.88
N GLY A 139 -7.18 13.44 -5.03
CA GLY A 139 -5.73 13.62 -5.10
C GLY A 139 -4.92 12.33 -4.93
N LYS A 140 -3.83 12.41 -4.15
CA LYS A 140 -2.79 11.36 -4.04
C LYS A 140 -3.24 10.08 -3.31
N THR A 141 -4.37 10.11 -2.60
CA THR A 141 -4.77 8.97 -1.74
C THR A 141 -5.37 7.83 -2.55
N ARG A 142 -6.18 8.11 -3.58
CA ARG A 142 -6.83 7.07 -4.37
C ARG A 142 -5.80 6.26 -5.15
N GLY A 143 -5.84 4.94 -5.01
CA GLY A 143 -4.88 4.03 -5.63
C GLY A 143 -3.62 3.79 -4.79
N THR A 144 -3.38 4.59 -3.74
CA THR A 144 -2.29 4.32 -2.80
C THR A 144 -2.59 3.06 -2.00
N SER A 145 -1.57 2.23 -1.83
CA SER A 145 -1.66 0.92 -1.19
C SER A 145 -0.63 0.75 -0.08
N ALA A 146 -0.88 -0.20 0.82
CA ALA A 146 0.04 -0.60 1.87
C ALA A 146 -0.02 -2.11 2.16
N LEU A 147 1.09 -2.68 2.60
CA LEU A 147 1.18 -4.06 3.06
C LEU A 147 0.78 -4.19 4.53
N LEU A 148 -0.13 -5.11 4.83
CA LEU A 148 -0.62 -5.32 6.19
C LEU A 148 0.25 -6.35 6.94
N MET A 149 0.88 -5.94 8.04
CA MET A 149 1.75 -6.80 8.87
C MET A 149 1.10 -7.26 10.18
N MET A 150 -0.19 -7.01 10.34
CA MET A 150 -1.03 -7.39 11.48
C MET A 150 -2.42 -7.84 10.98
N ASP A 151 -3.21 -8.48 11.83
CA ASP A 151 -4.64 -8.68 11.54
C ASP A 151 -5.39 -7.39 11.86
N ALA A 152 -6.32 -6.96 10.99
CA ALA A 152 -7.09 -5.75 11.22
C ALA A 152 -8.44 -5.77 10.50
N THR A 153 -9.36 -4.94 10.98
CA THR A 153 -10.55 -4.52 10.23
C THR A 153 -10.27 -3.20 9.53
N ILE A 154 -11.08 -2.85 8.54
CA ILE A 154 -10.87 -1.66 7.72
C ILE A 154 -12.17 -0.90 7.54
N ASN A 155 -12.06 0.37 7.17
CA ASN A 155 -13.21 1.19 6.81
C ASN A 155 -13.73 0.90 5.38
N GLN A 156 -14.84 1.55 5.01
CA GLN A 156 -15.47 1.43 3.68
C GLN A 156 -14.67 2.07 2.54
N HIS A 157 -13.67 2.87 2.87
CA HIS A 157 -12.86 3.64 1.91
C HIS A 157 -11.59 2.89 1.50
N ILE A 158 -11.38 1.70 2.07
CA ILE A 158 -10.28 0.80 1.77
C ILE A 158 -10.85 -0.50 1.20
N ALA A 159 -10.21 -1.02 0.15
CA ALA A 159 -10.36 -2.41 -0.25
C ALA A 159 -9.14 -3.22 0.20
N TYR A 160 -9.36 -4.48 0.57
CA TYR A 160 -8.28 -5.43 0.85
C TYR A 160 -8.17 -6.46 -0.26
N MET A 161 -6.96 -6.97 -0.44
CA MET A 161 -6.63 -8.11 -1.28
C MET A 161 -5.82 -9.09 -0.43
N THR A 162 -6.44 -10.20 -0.04
CA THR A 162 -5.79 -11.28 0.70
C THR A 162 -5.45 -12.41 -0.26
N PRO A 163 -4.17 -12.69 -0.54
CA PRO A 163 -3.78 -13.82 -1.40
C PRO A 163 -4.36 -15.15 -0.93
N LEU A 164 -4.98 -15.89 -1.85
CA LEU A 164 -5.54 -17.22 -1.57
C LEU A 164 -4.45 -18.29 -1.49
N SER A 165 -3.31 -18.07 -2.14
CA SER A 165 -2.16 -18.98 -2.14
C SER A 165 -0.85 -18.23 -2.31
N LYS A 166 0.08 -18.45 -1.37
CA LYS A 166 1.43 -17.87 -1.41
C LYS A 166 2.27 -18.36 -2.60
N ASN A 167 1.92 -19.52 -3.17
CA ASN A 167 2.62 -20.09 -4.33
C ASN A 167 2.15 -19.49 -5.67
N LYS A 168 1.07 -18.70 -5.65
CA LYS A 168 0.49 -18.09 -6.85
C LYS A 168 0.78 -16.59 -6.93
N ILE A 169 0.71 -15.88 -5.81
CA ILE A 169 1.02 -14.45 -5.76
C ILE A 169 1.63 -14.09 -4.40
N LEU A 170 2.70 -13.30 -4.45
CA LEU A 170 3.32 -12.72 -3.26
C LEU A 170 2.65 -11.38 -2.93
N PRO A 171 2.28 -11.12 -1.66
CA PRO A 171 1.73 -9.83 -1.24
C PRO A 171 2.62 -8.64 -1.61
N GLU A 172 3.94 -8.80 -1.46
CA GLU A 172 4.94 -7.77 -1.74
C GLU A 172 4.97 -7.44 -3.24
N TYR A 173 4.89 -8.46 -4.09
CA TYR A 173 4.78 -8.26 -5.54
C TYR A 173 3.49 -7.52 -5.90
N LEU A 174 2.36 -7.90 -5.29
CA LEU A 174 1.08 -7.23 -5.52
C LEU A 174 1.11 -5.76 -5.08
N HIS A 175 1.71 -5.47 -3.93
CA HIS A 175 1.91 -4.12 -3.44
C HIS A 175 2.76 -3.27 -4.41
N LEU A 176 3.91 -3.79 -4.84
CA LEU A 176 4.77 -3.12 -5.81
C LEU A 176 4.08 -2.91 -7.17
N TRP A 177 3.27 -3.87 -7.60
CA TRP A 177 2.50 -3.77 -8.85
C TRP A 177 1.50 -2.60 -8.81
N LEU A 178 0.88 -2.34 -7.66
CA LEU A 178 -0.09 -1.25 -7.48
C LEU A 178 0.56 0.12 -7.34
N GLN A 179 1.86 0.17 -7.02
CA GLN A 179 2.61 1.42 -6.90
C GLN A 179 3.08 1.96 -8.26
N LYS A 180 2.98 1.19 -9.34
CA LYS A 180 3.51 1.54 -10.67
C LYS A 180 2.98 2.86 -11.22
#